data_AF-A0A8J6XST0-F1
#
_entry.id   AF-A0A8J6XST0-F1
#
_cell.length_a   1.000
_cell.length_b   1.000
_cell.length_c   1.000
_cell.angle_alpha   90.00
_cell.angle_beta   90.00
_cell.angle_gamma   90.00
#
_symmetry.space_group_name_H-M   'P 1'
#
loop_
_entity.id
_entity.type
_entity.pdbx_description
1 polymer ?
#
loop_
_entity_poly.entity_id
_entity_poly.type
_entity_poly.pdbx_seq_one_letter_code
_entity_poly.pdbx_strand_id
1 'polypeptide(L)'
;MYLVRLAGIYADNASANRMIESAAKKEVPNPWAKHLTACKDWQAWWKDKALAKGQTPSEMFLWYLALIHREKLNSLLLNSNSMKHLPVSFRGTTEEALDIYCAQLQYTDLNGGTEVFPTCGKSMEDDFDHFAKWIGFILAYSLAGISVDKYKQTALMIGAAVELEIPFDNEVMVSLDSFGGDKEAYQKYLENSQAMVNSRG
;
A
#
# COMPACT_ATOMS: atom_id res chain seq x y z
N MET A 1 9.42 -9.78 0.59
CA MET A 1 8.54 -10.21 1.71
C MET A 1 8.89 -9.62 3.07
N TYR A 2 10.16 -9.53 3.46
CA TYR A 2 10.50 -8.95 4.78
C TYR A 2 10.09 -7.48 4.91
N LEU A 3 10.37 -6.63 3.91
CA LEU A 3 9.98 -5.21 3.94
C LEU A 3 8.47 -5.03 4.08
N VAL A 4 7.67 -5.77 3.29
CA VAL A 4 6.20 -5.79 3.41
C VAL A 4 5.73 -6.14 4.83
N ARG A 5 6.37 -7.12 5.45
CA ARG A 5 6.03 -7.52 6.82
C ARG A 5 6.41 -6.42 7.81
N LEU A 6 7.58 -5.81 7.66
CA LEU A 6 8.03 -4.69 8.49
C LEU A 6 7.12 -3.45 8.35
N ALA A 7 6.62 -3.17 7.15
CA ALA A 7 5.67 -2.08 6.90
C ALA A 7 4.41 -2.21 7.77
N GLY A 8 3.97 -3.44 8.05
CA GLY A 8 2.81 -3.72 8.89
C GLY A 8 3.09 -3.89 10.38
N ILE A 9 4.32 -3.77 10.85
CA ILE A 9 4.60 -3.86 12.29
C ILE A 9 4.08 -2.59 12.97
N TYR A 10 3.09 -2.76 13.84
CA TYR A 10 2.48 -1.66 14.60
C TYR A 10 2.51 -1.87 16.12
N ALA A 11 2.93 -3.05 16.60
CA ALA A 11 2.95 -3.39 18.02
C ALA A 11 4.28 -4.04 18.42
N ASP A 12 4.79 -3.66 19.61
CA ASP A 12 5.96 -4.31 20.23
C ASP A 12 5.52 -5.59 20.93
N ASN A 13 5.73 -6.72 20.27
CA ASN A 13 5.42 -8.04 20.81
C ASN A 13 6.42 -9.10 20.30
N ALA A 14 6.42 -10.27 20.92
CA ALA A 14 7.36 -11.34 20.60
C ALA A 14 7.31 -11.83 19.13
N SER A 15 6.18 -11.68 18.44
CA SER A 15 6.09 -12.00 17.01
C SER A 15 6.73 -10.92 16.14
N ALA A 16 6.46 -9.65 16.45
CA ALA A 16 7.06 -8.50 15.79
C ALA A 16 8.59 -8.50 15.98
N ASN A 17 9.08 -8.75 17.20
CA ASN A 17 10.51 -8.78 17.49
C ASN A 17 11.22 -9.90 16.72
N ARG A 18 10.63 -11.10 16.64
CA ARG A 18 11.14 -12.19 15.78
C ARG A 18 11.19 -11.81 14.30
N MET A 19 10.21 -11.04 13.81
CA MET A 19 10.21 -10.54 12.43
C MET A 19 11.34 -9.54 12.20
N ILE A 20 11.50 -8.58 13.10
CA ILE A 20 12.55 -7.56 13.04
C ILE A 20 13.93 -8.22 13.07
N GLU A 21 14.16 -9.16 13.98
CA GLU A 21 15.42 -9.93 14.04
C GLU A 21 15.68 -10.72 12.76
N SER A 22 14.64 -11.34 12.18
CA SER A 22 14.77 -12.10 10.94
C SER A 22 15.08 -11.19 9.74
N ALA A 23 14.47 -10.01 9.68
CA ALA A 23 14.74 -9.02 8.65
C ALA A 23 16.15 -8.43 8.79
N ALA A 24 16.60 -8.14 10.02
CA ALA A 24 17.95 -7.68 10.30
C ALA A 24 19.01 -8.70 9.86
N LYS A 25 18.78 -10.00 10.09
CA LYS A 25 19.65 -11.09 9.58
C LYS A 25 19.71 -11.17 8.05
N LYS A 26 18.73 -10.57 7.37
CA LYS A 26 18.64 -10.46 5.91
C LYS A 26 18.99 -9.06 5.40
N GLU A 27 19.55 -8.21 6.27
CA GLU A 27 19.96 -6.84 5.97
C GLU A 27 18.82 -5.97 5.41
N VAL A 28 17.58 -6.30 5.75
CA VAL A 28 16.40 -5.51 5.35
C VAL A 28 16.17 -4.40 6.37
N PRO A 29 16.30 -3.12 5.98
CA PRO A 29 16.15 -2.01 6.90
C PRO A 29 14.69 -1.86 7.36
N ASN A 30 14.51 -1.23 8.53
CA ASN A 30 13.17 -0.81 8.96
C ASN A 30 12.65 0.29 8.02
N PRO A 31 11.58 0.04 7.25
CA PRO A 31 11.09 1.00 6.26
C PRO A 31 10.56 2.29 6.91
N TRP A 32 10.10 2.23 8.17
CA TRP A 32 9.62 3.39 8.91
C TRP A 32 10.70 4.32 9.45
N ALA A 33 11.98 3.96 9.35
CA ALA A 33 13.07 4.72 9.98
C ALA A 33 13.15 6.18 9.51
N LYS A 34 12.77 6.47 8.25
CA LYS A 34 12.73 7.81 7.67
C LYS A 34 11.41 8.57 7.93
N HIS A 35 10.38 7.89 8.41
CA HIS A 35 8.99 8.40 8.50
C HIS A 35 8.43 8.27 9.92
N LEU A 36 9.19 8.70 10.92
CA LEU A 36 8.86 8.46 12.34
C LEU A 36 7.52 9.07 12.76
N THR A 37 7.14 10.23 12.23
CA THR A 37 5.83 10.85 12.52
C THR A 37 4.70 10.01 11.93
N ALA A 38 4.76 9.69 10.64
CA ALA A 38 3.77 8.83 9.99
C ALA A 38 3.68 7.44 10.65
N CYS A 39 4.81 6.90 11.13
CA CYS A 39 4.85 5.64 11.88
C CYS A 39 4.04 5.73 13.19
N LYS A 40 4.16 6.84 13.94
CA LYS A 40 3.37 7.04 15.16
C LYS A 40 1.88 7.15 14.85
N ASP A 41 1.51 7.89 13.81
CA ASP A 41 0.12 8.05 13.40
C ASP A 41 -0.47 6.72 12.90
N TRP A 42 0.32 5.97 12.11
CA TRP A 42 0.01 4.60 11.69
C TRP A 42 -0.25 3.68 12.88
N GLN A 43 0.65 3.66 13.86
CA GLN A 43 0.49 2.87 15.07
C GLN A 43 -0.76 3.26 15.86
N ALA A 44 -1.03 4.56 15.98
CA ALA A 44 -2.22 5.06 16.66
C ALA A 44 -3.51 4.66 15.93
N TRP A 45 -3.53 4.68 14.61
CA TRP A 45 -4.69 4.30 13.79
C TRP A 45 -5.03 2.81 13.93
N TRP A 46 -4.03 1.93 13.99
CA TRP A 46 -4.20 0.49 14.18
C TRP A 46 -4.44 0.08 15.64
N LYS A 47 -4.10 0.92 16.62
CA LYS A 47 -4.15 0.58 18.03
C LYS A 47 -5.56 0.12 18.46
N ASP A 48 -5.60 -0.95 19.26
CA ASP A 48 -6.80 -1.54 19.84
C ASP A 48 -7.85 -2.03 18.83
N LYS A 49 -7.53 -2.07 17.54
CA LYS A 49 -8.43 -2.58 16.49
C LYS A 49 -8.29 -4.10 16.36
N ALA A 50 -9.42 -4.79 16.25
CA ALA A 50 -9.43 -6.24 16.07
C ALA A 50 -8.67 -6.67 14.80
N LEU A 51 -8.85 -5.93 13.70
CA LEU A 51 -8.13 -6.14 12.43
C LEU A 51 -6.61 -5.98 12.57
N ALA A 52 -6.14 -5.15 13.49
CA ALA A 52 -4.72 -4.97 13.69
C ALA A 52 -4.05 -6.24 14.23
N LYS A 53 -4.75 -7.09 15.00
CA LYS A 53 -4.15 -8.28 15.65
C LYS A 53 -3.61 -9.35 14.68
N GLY A 54 -3.78 -9.16 13.37
CA GLY A 54 -3.29 -10.05 12.31
C GLY A 54 -2.24 -9.44 11.39
N GLN A 55 -2.31 -9.80 10.10
CA GLN A 55 -1.40 -9.36 9.05
C GLN A 55 -1.94 -8.15 8.25
N THR A 56 -3.12 -7.64 8.63
CA THR A 56 -3.86 -6.61 7.89
C THR A 56 -3.08 -5.31 7.64
N PRO A 57 -2.27 -4.79 8.59
CA PRO A 57 -1.43 -3.63 8.30
C PRO A 57 -0.40 -3.89 7.19
N SER A 58 0.18 -5.10 7.13
CA SER A 58 1.05 -5.51 6.01
C SER A 58 0.26 -5.69 4.72
N GLU A 59 -0.96 -6.22 4.82
CA GLU A 59 -1.86 -6.39 3.68
C GLU A 59 -2.24 -5.05 3.04
N MET A 60 -2.42 -4.00 3.82
CA MET A 60 -2.66 -2.65 3.30
C MET A 60 -1.54 -2.20 2.36
N PHE A 61 -0.29 -2.39 2.78
CA PHE A 61 0.85 -2.05 1.93
C PHE A 61 0.95 -2.98 0.71
N LEU A 62 0.56 -4.26 0.82
CA LEU A 62 0.46 -5.17 -0.33
C LEU A 62 -0.57 -4.69 -1.36
N TRP A 63 -1.75 -4.23 -0.92
CA TRP A 63 -2.76 -3.67 -1.83
C TRP A 63 -2.25 -2.45 -2.59
N TYR A 64 -1.50 -1.58 -1.91
CA TYR A 64 -0.84 -0.45 -2.55
C TYR A 64 0.15 -0.92 -3.63
N LEU A 65 1.05 -1.86 -3.29
CA LEU A 65 2.02 -2.40 -4.23
C LEU A 65 1.36 -3.10 -5.44
N ALA A 66 0.29 -3.86 -5.20
CA ALA A 66 -0.44 -4.55 -6.26
C ALA A 66 -1.04 -3.57 -7.28
N LEU A 67 -1.47 -2.38 -6.84
CA LEU A 67 -1.95 -1.33 -7.74
C LEU A 67 -0.80 -0.72 -8.55
N ILE A 68 0.27 -0.29 -7.88
CA ILE A 68 1.45 0.34 -8.53
C ILE A 68 2.05 -0.61 -9.58
N HIS A 69 2.07 -1.92 -9.28
CA HIS A 69 2.62 -2.93 -10.17
C HIS A 69 1.55 -3.67 -11.00
N ARG A 70 0.33 -3.12 -11.14
CA ARG A 70 -0.80 -3.82 -11.77
C ARG A 70 -0.53 -4.28 -13.19
N GLU A 71 0.25 -3.54 -13.97
CA GLU A 71 0.55 -3.92 -15.37
C GLU A 71 1.40 -5.18 -15.42
N LYS A 72 2.39 -5.28 -14.52
CA LYS A 72 3.24 -6.47 -14.36
C LYS A 72 2.42 -7.64 -13.80
N LEU A 73 1.55 -7.37 -12.84
CA LEU A 73 0.66 -8.37 -12.26
C LEU A 73 -0.30 -8.91 -13.31
N ASN A 74 -0.97 -8.04 -14.07
CA ASN A 74 -1.85 -8.44 -15.15
C ASN A 74 -1.11 -9.27 -16.21
N SER A 75 0.11 -8.87 -16.59
CA SER A 75 0.94 -9.64 -17.51
C SER A 75 1.28 -11.04 -16.99
N LEU A 76 1.57 -11.17 -15.67
CA LEU A 76 1.80 -12.45 -15.01
C LEU A 76 0.54 -13.34 -14.99
N LEU A 77 -0.62 -12.74 -14.69
CA LEU A 77 -1.90 -13.44 -14.58
C LEU A 77 -2.41 -13.95 -15.93
N LEU A 78 -2.20 -13.21 -17.02
CA LEU A 78 -2.64 -13.56 -18.37
C LEU A 78 -1.82 -14.69 -19.00
N ASN A 79 -0.65 -15.01 -18.45
CA ASN A 79 0.23 -16.05 -18.97
C ASN A 79 0.34 -17.22 -17.98
N SER A 80 -0.43 -18.27 -18.24
CA SER A 80 -0.44 -19.48 -17.40
C SER A 80 0.93 -20.15 -17.28
N ASN A 81 1.82 -19.98 -18.26
CA ASN A 81 3.19 -20.50 -18.17
C ASN A 81 4.05 -19.72 -17.17
N SER A 82 3.82 -18.41 -17.01
CA SER A 82 4.57 -17.60 -16.04
C SER A 82 4.14 -17.81 -14.59
N MET A 83 3.12 -18.63 -14.32
CA MET A 83 2.72 -18.99 -12.94
C MET A 83 2.99 -20.45 -12.59
N LYS A 84 3.59 -21.25 -13.48
CA LYS A 84 3.81 -22.70 -13.25
C LYS A 84 4.68 -23.01 -12.03
N HIS A 85 5.57 -22.09 -11.65
CA HIS A 85 6.42 -22.23 -10.47
C HIS A 85 5.72 -21.84 -9.16
N LEU A 86 4.53 -21.24 -9.24
CA LEU A 86 3.77 -20.81 -8.08
C LEU A 86 2.74 -21.90 -7.69
N PRO A 87 2.54 -22.17 -6.38
CA PRO A 87 1.56 -23.14 -5.89
C PRO A 87 0.12 -22.62 -5.89
N VAL A 88 -0.16 -21.55 -6.65
CA VAL A 88 -1.45 -20.82 -6.67
C VAL A 88 -1.96 -20.70 -8.11
N SER A 89 -3.26 -20.53 -8.28
CA SER A 89 -3.88 -20.40 -9.59
C SER A 89 -4.88 -19.24 -9.58
N PHE A 90 -4.90 -18.48 -10.67
CA PHE A 90 -5.83 -17.36 -10.84
C PHE A 90 -7.19 -17.85 -11.34
N ARG A 91 -8.28 -17.51 -10.65
CA ARG A 91 -9.66 -17.82 -11.03
C ARG A 91 -10.52 -16.57 -11.22
N GLY A 92 -9.92 -15.38 -11.16
CA GLY A 92 -10.55 -14.12 -11.52
C GLY A 92 -10.88 -13.19 -10.35
N THR A 93 -10.46 -13.49 -9.11
CA THR A 93 -10.72 -12.59 -7.97
C THR A 93 -9.52 -11.70 -7.66
N THR A 94 -9.79 -10.53 -7.08
CA THR A 94 -8.75 -9.58 -6.65
C THR A 94 -7.87 -10.14 -5.52
N GLU A 95 -8.48 -10.93 -4.63
CA GLU A 95 -7.81 -11.64 -3.55
C GLU A 95 -6.81 -12.66 -4.08
N GLU A 96 -7.19 -13.44 -5.10
CA GLU A 96 -6.27 -14.38 -5.75
C GLU A 96 -5.13 -13.66 -6.46
N ALA A 97 -5.40 -12.50 -7.08
CA ALA A 97 -4.36 -11.69 -7.68
C ALA A 97 -3.35 -11.21 -6.62
N LEU A 98 -3.81 -10.84 -5.43
CA LEU A 98 -2.95 -10.47 -4.30
C LEU A 98 -2.15 -11.66 -3.76
N ASP A 99 -2.78 -12.83 -3.65
CA ASP A 99 -2.11 -14.07 -3.24
C ASP A 99 -0.99 -14.45 -4.22
N ILE A 100 -1.25 -14.31 -5.53
CA ILE A 100 -0.26 -14.53 -6.59
C ILE A 100 0.87 -13.51 -6.51
N TYR A 101 0.55 -12.23 -6.28
CA TYR A 101 1.54 -11.18 -6.07
C TYR A 101 2.46 -11.52 -4.89
N CYS A 102 1.88 -11.92 -3.76
CA CYS A 102 2.62 -12.33 -2.57
C CYS A 102 3.46 -13.59 -2.82
N ALA A 103 2.90 -14.62 -3.47
CA ALA A 103 3.61 -15.85 -3.80
C ALA A 103 4.79 -15.59 -4.73
N GLN A 104 4.63 -14.69 -5.70
CA GLN A 104 5.71 -14.29 -6.61
C GLN A 104 6.81 -13.54 -5.87
N LEU A 105 6.49 -12.58 -4.99
CA LEU A 105 7.48 -11.90 -4.16
C LEU A 105 8.25 -12.88 -3.26
N GLN A 106 7.55 -13.84 -2.65
CA GLN A 106 8.19 -14.85 -1.82
C GLN A 106 9.09 -15.78 -2.64
N TYR A 107 8.65 -16.18 -3.84
CA TYR A 107 9.45 -17.00 -4.73
C TYR A 107 10.76 -16.31 -5.12
N THR A 108 10.69 -15.02 -5.50
CA THR A 108 11.87 -14.24 -5.87
C THR A 108 12.83 -14.07 -4.69
N ASP A 109 12.32 -13.78 -3.48
CA ASP A 109 13.14 -13.67 -2.27
C ASP A 109 13.89 -14.97 -1.91
N LEU A 110 13.29 -16.14 -2.18
CA LEU A 110 13.85 -17.44 -1.79
C LEU A 110 14.77 -18.06 -2.83
N ASN A 111 14.45 -17.92 -4.12
CA ASN A 111 15.11 -18.65 -5.20
C ASN A 111 16.03 -17.76 -6.05
N GLY A 112 15.93 -16.43 -5.94
CA GLY A 112 16.55 -15.51 -6.88
C GLY A 112 15.97 -15.64 -8.30
N GLY A 113 16.49 -14.86 -9.26
CA GLY A 113 16.10 -14.91 -10.67
C GLY A 113 15.57 -13.59 -11.22
N THR A 114 14.95 -13.61 -12.40
CA THR A 114 14.36 -12.42 -13.02
C THR A 114 13.22 -11.90 -12.15
N GLU A 115 13.39 -10.69 -11.64
CA GLU A 115 12.41 -10.03 -10.80
C GLU A 115 11.19 -9.63 -11.63
N VAL A 116 10.05 -10.28 -11.38
CA VAL A 116 8.76 -9.87 -11.96
C VAL A 116 8.26 -8.61 -11.26
N PHE A 117 8.42 -8.53 -9.94
CA PHE A 117 8.09 -7.38 -9.10
C PHE A 117 9.34 -6.87 -8.39
N PRO A 118 9.36 -5.60 -7.94
CA PRO A 118 10.44 -5.10 -7.10
C PRO A 118 10.69 -6.02 -5.91
N THR A 119 11.95 -6.33 -5.64
CA THR A 119 12.36 -6.98 -4.39
C THR A 119 12.79 -5.93 -3.37
N CYS A 120 13.17 -6.39 -2.17
CA CYS A 120 13.75 -5.50 -1.17
C CYS A 120 15.00 -4.80 -1.73
N GLY A 121 15.02 -3.47 -1.68
CA GLY A 121 16.03 -2.63 -2.31
C GLY A 121 15.42 -1.32 -2.81
N LYS A 122 16.19 -0.54 -3.61
CA LYS A 122 15.85 0.84 -3.95
C LYS A 122 14.42 1.04 -4.46
N SER A 123 13.91 0.17 -5.33
CA SER A 123 12.56 0.31 -5.90
C SER A 123 11.43 0.08 -4.89
N MET A 124 11.51 -0.95 -4.05
CA MET A 124 10.47 -1.19 -3.03
C MET A 124 10.58 -0.21 -1.85
N GLU A 125 11.78 0.27 -1.54
CA GLU A 125 11.98 1.35 -0.57
C GLU A 125 11.41 2.67 -1.06
N ASP A 126 11.59 3.00 -2.34
CA ASP A 126 10.99 4.20 -2.96
C ASP A 126 9.43 4.08 -2.96
N ASP A 127 8.89 2.91 -3.29
CA ASP A 127 7.46 2.63 -3.20
C ASP A 127 6.93 2.82 -1.77
N PHE A 128 7.68 2.34 -0.77
CA PHE A 128 7.32 2.55 0.64
C PHE A 128 7.43 4.02 1.05
N ASP A 129 8.44 4.75 0.58
CA ASP A 129 8.60 6.18 0.90
C ASP A 129 7.39 6.99 0.39
N HIS A 130 6.85 6.66 -0.78
CA HIS A 130 5.60 7.26 -1.27
C HIS A 130 4.39 6.89 -0.41
N PHE A 131 4.24 5.60 -0.10
CA PHE A 131 3.16 5.12 0.77
C PHE A 131 3.18 5.80 2.14
N ALA A 132 4.35 5.87 2.79
CA ALA A 132 4.53 6.44 4.11
C ALA A 132 4.21 7.94 4.17
N LYS A 133 4.59 8.69 3.13
CA LYS A 133 4.22 10.11 3.00
C LYS A 133 2.71 10.30 2.88
N TRP A 134 2.06 9.51 2.03
CA TRP A 134 0.61 9.59 1.83
C TRP A 134 -0.19 9.17 3.04
N ILE A 135 0.15 8.05 3.66
CA ILE A 135 -0.56 7.62 4.86
C ILE A 135 -0.33 8.59 6.02
N GLY A 136 0.89 9.13 6.16
CA GLY A 136 1.18 10.18 7.12
C GLY A 136 0.35 11.43 6.86
N PHE A 137 0.25 11.87 5.60
CA PHE A 137 -0.57 13.02 5.21
C PHE A 137 -2.07 12.80 5.52
N ILE A 138 -2.63 11.65 5.12
CA ILE A 138 -4.03 11.28 5.37
C ILE A 138 -4.33 11.30 6.88
N LEU A 139 -3.48 10.64 7.67
CA LEU A 139 -3.69 10.51 9.11
C LEU A 139 -3.45 11.83 9.87
N ALA A 140 -2.58 12.71 9.38
CA ALA A 140 -2.26 13.98 10.03
C ALA A 140 -3.32 15.07 9.79
N TYR A 141 -3.93 15.13 8.60
CA TYR A 141 -4.75 16.28 8.20
C TYR A 141 -6.24 15.99 8.08
N SER A 142 -6.64 14.78 7.73
CA SER A 142 -8.03 14.57 7.27
C SER A 142 -8.37 13.10 7.26
N LEU A 143 -8.68 12.57 8.44
CA LEU A 143 -9.88 11.75 8.64
C LEU A 143 -9.87 11.24 10.08
N ALA A 144 -10.28 12.12 10.99
CA ALA A 144 -10.88 11.68 12.25
C ALA A 144 -12.15 10.86 11.93
N GLY A 145 -12.00 9.63 11.42
CA GLY A 145 -13.12 8.83 10.95
C GLY A 145 -12.85 7.76 9.88
N ILE A 146 -11.70 7.71 9.18
CA ILE A 146 -11.43 6.53 8.34
C ILE A 146 -11.31 5.33 9.28
N SER A 147 -12.30 4.43 9.19
CA SER A 147 -12.20 3.14 9.85
C SER A 147 -11.05 2.34 9.25
N VAL A 148 -10.29 1.65 10.10
CA VAL A 148 -9.30 0.66 9.66
C VAL A 148 -9.90 -0.42 8.75
N ASP A 149 -11.23 -0.63 8.78
CA ASP A 149 -11.91 -1.56 7.87
C ASP A 149 -11.82 -1.12 6.39
N LYS A 150 -11.49 0.16 6.13
CA LYS A 150 -11.30 0.72 4.80
C LYS A 150 -9.86 0.66 4.30
N TYR A 151 -8.97 -0.07 4.99
CA TYR A 151 -7.55 -0.15 4.64
C TYR A 151 -7.29 -0.48 3.16
N LYS A 152 -8.09 -1.37 2.55
CA LYS A 152 -7.98 -1.70 1.12
C LYS A 152 -8.27 -0.48 0.24
N GLN A 153 -9.39 0.20 0.47
CA GLN A 153 -9.76 1.40 -0.28
C GLN A 153 -8.73 2.52 -0.08
N THR A 154 -8.26 2.71 1.15
CA THR A 154 -7.21 3.69 1.46
C THR A 154 -5.91 3.35 0.71
N ALA A 155 -5.48 2.09 0.68
CA ALA A 155 -4.29 1.69 -0.06
C ALA A 155 -4.40 1.93 -1.57
N LEU A 156 -5.55 1.61 -2.17
CA LEU A 156 -5.81 1.83 -3.58
C LEU A 156 -5.88 3.32 -3.91
N MET A 157 -6.49 4.13 -3.04
CA MET A 157 -6.53 5.58 -3.19
C MET A 157 -5.12 6.19 -3.13
N ILE A 158 -4.29 5.76 -2.16
CA ILE A 158 -2.88 6.18 -2.08
C ILE A 158 -2.15 5.83 -3.37
N GLY A 159 -2.28 4.59 -3.86
CA GLY A 159 -1.60 4.19 -5.09
C GLY A 159 -2.04 5.00 -6.31
N ALA A 160 -3.34 5.28 -6.45
CA ALA A 160 -3.85 6.14 -7.53
C ALA A 160 -3.33 7.59 -7.40
N ALA A 161 -3.26 8.12 -6.18
CA ALA A 161 -2.75 9.46 -5.94
C ALA A 161 -1.25 9.59 -6.25
N VAL A 162 -0.46 8.55 -5.96
CA VAL A 162 0.95 8.46 -6.35
C VAL A 162 1.11 8.44 -7.87
N GLU A 163 0.34 7.61 -8.59
CA GLU A 163 0.44 7.52 -10.05
C GLU A 163 0.00 8.78 -10.79
N LEU A 164 -0.99 9.48 -10.24
CA LEU A 164 -1.47 10.74 -10.78
C LEU A 164 -0.61 11.94 -10.33
N GLU A 165 0.47 11.70 -9.58
CA GLU A 165 1.37 12.72 -9.05
C GLU A 165 0.63 13.84 -8.30
N ILE A 166 -0.42 13.46 -7.55
CA ILE A 166 -1.25 14.41 -6.83
C ILE A 166 -0.39 15.12 -5.75
N PRO A 167 -0.43 16.46 -5.67
CA PRO A 167 0.32 17.20 -4.66
C PRO A 167 -0.23 16.98 -3.24
N PHE A 168 0.64 17.10 -2.25
CA PHE A 168 0.26 17.05 -0.82
C PHE A 168 -0.24 18.43 -0.36
N ASP A 169 -1.45 18.82 -0.74
CA ASP A 169 -2.06 20.10 -0.34
C ASP A 169 -3.47 19.96 0.25
N ASN A 170 -3.94 21.03 0.89
CA ASN A 170 -5.22 21.06 1.60
C ASN A 170 -6.44 20.91 0.67
N GLU A 171 -6.33 21.18 -0.63
CA GLU A 171 -7.47 21.08 -1.56
C GLU A 171 -7.82 19.62 -1.88
N VAL A 172 -6.80 18.76 -1.95
CA VAL A 172 -6.97 17.31 -2.11
C VAL A 172 -7.75 16.70 -0.94
N MET A 173 -7.57 17.22 0.28
CA MET A 173 -8.23 16.70 1.48
C MET A 173 -9.74 16.94 1.50
N VAL A 174 -10.18 18.11 1.02
CA VAL A 174 -11.62 18.41 0.87
C VAL A 174 -12.29 17.43 -0.11
N SER A 175 -11.56 16.99 -1.13
CA SER A 175 -12.03 15.97 -2.08
C SER A 175 -12.08 14.58 -1.45
N LEU A 176 -11.07 14.19 -0.67
CA LEU A 176 -11.02 12.87 -0.01
C LEU A 176 -12.10 12.70 1.08
N ASP A 177 -12.44 13.76 1.82
CA ASP A 177 -13.55 13.73 2.76
C ASP A 177 -14.90 13.47 2.07
N SER A 178 -15.07 13.88 0.80
CA SER A 178 -16.27 13.60 0.01
C SER A 178 -16.43 12.12 -0.40
N PHE A 179 -15.31 11.39 -0.55
CA PHE A 179 -15.33 9.95 -0.81
C PHE A 179 -15.89 9.13 0.36
N GLY A 180 -15.95 9.73 1.56
CA GLY A 180 -16.55 9.15 2.77
C GLY A 180 -18.07 8.96 2.72
N GLY A 181 -18.77 9.50 1.71
CA GLY A 181 -20.19 9.20 1.51
C GLY A 181 -21.06 10.30 0.88
N ASP A 182 -20.50 11.41 0.41
CA ASP A 182 -21.30 12.50 -0.15
C ASP A 182 -21.05 12.68 -1.66
N LYS A 183 -21.99 12.14 -2.45
CA LYS A 183 -21.95 12.17 -3.92
C LYS A 183 -21.97 13.61 -4.47
N GLU A 184 -22.55 14.56 -3.75
CA GLU A 184 -22.63 15.95 -4.23
C GLU A 184 -21.27 16.65 -4.14
N ALA A 185 -20.49 16.35 -3.10
CA ALA A 185 -19.16 16.92 -2.92
C ALA A 185 -18.14 16.34 -3.94
N TYR A 186 -18.25 15.06 -4.29
CA TYR A 186 -17.45 14.46 -5.38
C TYR A 186 -17.77 15.07 -6.75
N GLN A 187 -19.06 15.31 -7.04
CA GLN A 187 -19.47 15.91 -8.31
C GLN A 187 -18.97 17.34 -8.45
N LYS A 188 -19.00 18.11 -7.36
CA LYS A 188 -18.47 19.48 -7.31
C LYS A 188 -16.95 19.53 -7.50
N TYR A 189 -16.21 18.53 -7.02
CA TYR A 189 -14.78 18.41 -7.28
C TYR A 189 -14.49 18.18 -8.77
N LEU A 190 -15.19 17.25 -9.42
CA LEU A 190 -15.02 16.97 -10.85
C LEU A 190 -15.27 18.22 -11.71
N GLU A 191 -16.31 18.98 -11.39
CA GLU A 191 -16.64 20.25 -12.07
C GLU A 191 -15.52 21.30 -11.89
N ASN A 192 -14.99 21.44 -10.67
CA ASN A 192 -13.91 22.40 -10.38
C ASN A 192 -12.58 22.00 -11.02
N SER A 193 -12.23 20.71 -11.04
CA SER A 193 -11.02 20.22 -11.68
C SER A 193 -11.07 20.40 -13.20
N GLN A 194 -12.22 20.17 -13.84
CA GLN A 194 -12.41 20.46 -15.27
C GLN A 194 -12.31 21.97 -15.57
N ALA A 195 -12.81 22.83 -14.68
CA ALA A 195 -12.67 24.28 -14.83
C ALA A 195 -11.20 24.74 -14.74
N MET A 196 -10.41 24.16 -13.83
CA MET A 196 -8.99 24.47 -13.71
C MET A 196 -8.17 24.04 -14.93
N VAL A 197 -8.45 22.85 -15.49
CA VAL A 197 -7.80 22.38 -16.73
C VAL A 197 -8.14 23.29 -17.91
N ASN A 198 -9.39 23.75 -18.02
CA ASN A 198 -9.83 24.64 -19.10
C ASN A 198 -9.31 26.09 -18.96
N SER A 199 -8.92 26.51 -17.76
CA SER A 199 -8.32 27.84 -17.52
C SER A 199 -6.83 27.94 -17.83
N ARG A 200 -6.16 26.80 -18.12
CA ARG A 200 -4.73 26.71 -18.43
C ARG A 200 -4.43 26.41 -19.92
N GLY A 201 -5.46 26.29 -20.76
CA GLY A 201 -5.35 26.20 -22.22
C GLY A 201 -5.80 27.48 -22.90
#